data_AF-A0A257JG01-F1
#
_entry.id   AF-A0A257JG01-F1
#
_cell.length_a   1.000
_cell.length_b   1.000
_cell.length_c   1.000
_cell.angle_alpha   90.00
_cell.angle_beta   90.00
_cell.angle_gamma   90.00
#
_symmetry.space_group_name_H-M   'P 1'
#
loop_
_entity.id
_entity.type
_entity.pdbx_description
1 polymer ?
#
loop_
_entity_poly.entity_id
_entity_poly.type
_entity_poly.pdbx_seq_one_letter_code
_entity_poly.pdbx_strand_id
1 'polypeptide(L)'
;MHIFDPDLPRAGGSTGHGAQHATSEDYMRLKQRLGIDRAVVVNPRYYLTDNRATLDAIQALGPDRTRGVAVVAPDISDGELLALRDGGIRGVRYTTPHVDARHPVFGEAQALAPRLAALGMHLQLHWTVDQIVTHQDLLLHLPCTVVIDHMGRLPKSV
;
A
#
# COMPACT_ATOMS: atom_id res chain seq x y z
N MET A 1 3.21 5.95 5.44
CA MET A 1 4.58 5.65 5.95
C MET A 1 4.82 4.15 5.91
N HIS A 2 6.04 3.68 6.20
CA HIS A 2 6.37 2.25 6.24
C HIS A 2 6.90 1.88 7.62
N ILE A 3 6.58 0.68 8.08
CA ILE A 3 7.16 0.06 9.28
C ILE A 3 8.03 -1.11 8.84
N PHE A 4 9.19 -1.25 9.47
CA PHE A 4 10.10 -2.37 9.31
C PHE A 4 10.28 -3.04 10.68
N ASP A 5 9.73 -4.23 10.80
CA ASP A 5 9.89 -5.10 11.95
C ASP A 5 11.17 -5.94 11.80
N PRO A 6 12.11 -5.87 12.76
CA PRO A 6 13.36 -6.63 12.72
C PRO A 6 13.15 -8.15 12.88
N ASP A 7 12.04 -8.59 13.46
CA ASP A 7 11.74 -10.01 13.69
C ASP A 7 11.07 -10.65 12.46
N LEU A 8 10.56 -9.85 11.54
CA LEU A 8 9.98 -10.33 10.29
C LEU A 8 11.03 -10.36 9.16
N PRO A 9 11.21 -11.52 8.49
CA PRO A 9 12.20 -11.66 7.44
C PRO A 9 11.81 -10.83 6.21
N ARG A 10 12.83 -10.44 5.44
CA ARG A 10 12.61 -9.95 4.07
C ARG A 10 11.93 -11.03 3.24
N ALA A 11 10.92 -10.66 2.47
CA ALA A 11 10.29 -11.61 1.55
C ALA A 11 11.28 -12.06 0.46
N GLY A 12 11.24 -13.35 0.13
CA GLY A 12 12.03 -13.93 -0.96
C GLY A 12 11.73 -13.23 -2.28
N GLY A 13 12.76 -12.84 -3.03
CA GLY A 13 12.60 -12.09 -4.28
C GLY A 13 12.32 -10.59 -4.14
N SER A 14 12.25 -10.05 -2.93
CA SER A 14 12.11 -8.60 -2.75
C SER A 14 13.37 -7.85 -3.22
N THR A 15 13.16 -6.75 -3.96
CA THR A 15 14.19 -5.74 -4.24
C THR A 15 14.12 -4.54 -3.29
N GLY A 16 13.20 -4.58 -2.32
CA GLY A 16 13.08 -3.55 -1.29
C GLY A 16 14.26 -3.57 -0.32
N HIS A 17 14.67 -2.39 0.12
CA HIS A 17 15.64 -2.23 1.19
C HIS A 17 14.92 -2.12 2.53
N GLY A 18 15.46 -2.78 3.55
CA GLY A 18 15.02 -2.58 4.93
C GLY A 18 15.45 -1.21 5.43
N ALA A 19 14.79 -0.70 6.46
CA ALA A 19 15.22 0.49 7.17
C ALA A 19 15.48 0.16 8.64
N GLN A 20 16.60 0.65 9.16
CA GLN A 20 16.84 0.71 10.60
C GLN A 20 16.04 1.88 11.19
N HIS A 21 15.64 1.78 12.46
CA HIS A 21 14.88 2.81 13.17
C HIS A 21 13.53 3.18 12.52
N ALA A 22 12.84 2.18 11.98
CA ALA A 22 11.53 2.33 11.38
C ALA A 22 10.51 1.35 11.97
N THR A 23 10.65 1.05 13.28
CA THR A 23 9.71 0.20 14.00
C THR A 23 8.45 0.98 14.41
N SER A 24 7.42 0.26 14.85
CA SER A 24 6.23 0.88 15.44
C SER A 24 6.59 1.74 16.66
N GLU A 25 7.57 1.34 17.46
CA GLU A 25 8.07 2.11 18.61
C GLU A 25 8.73 3.41 18.19
N ASP A 26 9.60 3.37 17.17
CA ASP A 26 10.24 4.56 16.61
C ASP A 26 9.18 5.56 16.12
N TYR A 27 8.16 5.06 15.42
CA TYR A 27 7.08 5.90 14.93
C TYR A 27 6.22 6.48 16.07
N MET A 28 5.96 5.74 17.15
CA MET A 28 5.24 6.28 18.31
C MET A 28 5.96 7.50 18.91
N ARG A 29 7.29 7.42 19.06
CA ARG A 29 8.11 8.54 19.57
C ARG A 29 8.02 9.75 18.62
N LEU A 30 8.09 9.51 17.30
CA LEU A 30 7.95 10.56 16.29
C LEU A 30 6.56 11.21 16.33
N LYS A 31 5.51 10.39 16.41
CA LYS A 31 4.12 10.80 16.46
C LYS A 31 3.86 11.74 17.64
N GLN A 32 4.35 11.37 18.83
CA GLN A 32 4.26 12.20 20.04
C GLN A 32 4.99 13.53 19.88
N ARG A 33 6.22 13.51 19.36
CA ARG A 33 7.03 14.72 19.15
C ARG A 33 6.39 15.70 18.17
N LEU A 34 5.72 15.19 17.14
CA LEU A 34 5.13 16.00 16.08
C LEU A 34 3.64 16.34 16.30
N GLY A 35 3.01 15.83 17.37
CA GLY A 35 1.58 16.01 17.61
C GLY A 35 0.70 15.36 16.51
N ILE A 36 1.17 14.28 15.88
CA ILE A 36 0.41 13.57 14.86
C ILE A 36 -0.60 12.65 15.55
N ASP A 37 -1.86 12.68 15.13
CA ASP A 37 -2.89 11.89 15.81
C ASP A 37 -3.23 10.57 15.13
N ARG A 38 -3.11 10.50 13.81
CA ARG A 38 -3.56 9.36 13.00
C ARG A 38 -2.47 8.93 12.05
N ALA A 39 -2.48 7.65 11.69
CA ALA A 39 -1.45 7.05 10.86
C ALA A 39 -2.03 6.15 9.78
N VAL A 40 -1.34 6.12 8.63
CA VAL A 40 -1.54 5.12 7.58
C VAL A 40 -0.22 4.40 7.33
N VAL A 41 -0.18 3.11 7.67
CA VAL A 41 0.95 2.20 7.44
C VAL A 41 0.75 1.54 6.09
N VAL A 42 1.68 1.74 5.17
CA VAL A 42 1.63 1.14 3.83
C VAL A 42 2.61 -0.02 3.81
N ASN A 43 2.22 -1.18 3.30
CA ASN A 43 3.11 -2.33 3.24
C ASN A 43 4.31 -2.02 2.32
N PRO A 44 5.55 -2.09 2.82
CA PRO A 44 6.73 -1.86 1.99
C PRO A 44 6.98 -3.05 1.07
N ARG A 45 7.58 -2.79 -0.09
CA ARG A 45 8.04 -3.84 -1.03
C ARG A 45 8.95 -4.88 -0.36
N TYR A 46 9.60 -4.52 0.74
CA TYR A 46 10.47 -5.39 1.52
C TYR A 46 9.77 -6.69 1.95
N TYR A 47 8.47 -6.62 2.27
CA TYR A 47 7.66 -7.78 2.67
C TYR A 47 6.81 -8.36 1.53
N LEU A 48 6.83 -7.75 0.34
CA LEU A 48 5.99 -8.13 -0.80
C LEU A 48 4.50 -8.23 -0.38
N THR A 49 3.90 -9.42 -0.45
CA THR A 49 2.50 -9.69 -0.10
C THR A 49 2.33 -10.16 1.35
N ASP A 50 3.41 -10.32 2.11
CA ASP A 50 3.32 -10.50 3.56
C ASP A 50 2.98 -9.16 4.21
N ASN A 51 1.79 -9.07 4.79
CA ASN A 51 1.26 -7.85 5.39
C ASN A 51 1.35 -7.86 6.92
N ARG A 52 2.02 -8.85 7.54
CA ARG A 52 2.09 -8.99 9.01
C ARG A 52 2.65 -7.74 9.68
N ALA A 53 3.78 -7.22 9.20
CA ALA A 53 4.37 -5.99 9.73
C ALA A 53 3.39 -4.79 9.74
N THR A 54 2.56 -4.69 8.69
CA THR A 54 1.54 -3.64 8.57
C THR A 54 0.39 -3.86 9.55
N LEU A 55 -0.09 -5.09 9.67
CA LEU A 55 -1.18 -5.46 10.59
C LEU A 55 -0.76 -5.32 12.06
N ASP A 56 0.44 -5.78 12.41
CA ASP A 56 1.01 -5.66 13.75
C ASP A 56 1.20 -4.19 14.13
N ALA A 57 1.64 -3.35 13.19
CA ALA A 57 1.72 -1.91 13.39
C ALA A 57 0.36 -1.25 13.64
N ILE A 58 -0.72 -1.70 12.98
CA ILE A 58 -2.07 -1.19 13.25
C ILE A 58 -2.47 -1.47 14.70
N GLN A 59 -2.21 -2.68 15.19
CA GLN A 59 -2.51 -3.06 16.57
C GLN A 59 -1.65 -2.26 17.56
N ALA A 60 -0.34 -2.21 17.34
CA ALA A 60 0.61 -1.52 18.21
C ALA A 60 0.34 0.00 18.30
N LEU A 61 -0.05 0.63 17.18
CA LEU A 61 -0.31 2.08 17.12
C LEU A 61 -1.76 2.44 17.47
N GLY A 62 -2.60 1.45 17.77
CA GLY A 62 -4.00 1.60 18.12
C GLY A 62 -4.94 1.48 16.90
N PRO A 63 -5.83 0.46 16.85
CA PRO A 63 -6.69 0.21 15.71
C PRO A 63 -7.74 1.30 15.49
N ASP A 64 -8.03 2.17 16.45
CA ASP A 64 -8.96 3.30 16.25
C ASP A 64 -8.31 4.48 15.52
N ARG A 65 -6.98 4.57 15.55
CA ARG A 65 -6.21 5.73 15.06
C ARG A 65 -5.29 5.40 13.88
N THR A 66 -5.19 4.11 13.55
CA THR A 66 -4.26 3.62 12.53
C THR A 66 -5.01 2.77 11.50
N ARG A 67 -4.70 2.97 10.22
CA ARG A 67 -5.16 2.12 9.12
C ARG A 67 -3.97 1.63 8.32
N GLY A 68 -4.18 0.57 7.55
CA GLY A 68 -3.15 0.05 6.67
C GLY A 68 -3.52 0.09 5.21
N VAL A 69 -2.50 -0.04 4.36
CA VAL A 69 -2.62 -0.32 2.94
C VAL A 69 -1.78 -1.55 2.64
N ALA A 70 -2.43 -2.61 2.17
CA ALA A 70 -1.80 -3.90 1.92
C ALA A 70 -1.19 -3.97 0.52
N VAL A 71 -0.32 -4.95 0.31
CA VAL A 71 0.03 -5.45 -1.03
C VAL A 71 -0.46 -6.89 -1.09
N VAL A 72 -1.14 -7.26 -2.18
CA VAL A 72 -1.83 -8.55 -2.30
C VAL A 72 -1.36 -9.32 -3.52
N ALA A 73 -1.49 -10.64 -3.48
CA ALA A 73 -1.26 -11.47 -4.66
C ALA A 73 -2.38 -11.27 -5.69
N PRO A 74 -2.12 -11.44 -7.00
CA PRO A 74 -3.15 -11.27 -8.04
C PRO A 74 -4.36 -12.21 -7.88
N ASP A 75 -4.13 -13.38 -7.31
CA ASP A 75 -5.11 -14.44 -7.07
C ASP A 75 -5.74 -14.40 -5.66
N ILE A 76 -5.54 -13.31 -4.91
CA ILE A 76 -6.11 -13.16 -3.56
C ILE A 76 -7.63 -13.42 -3.57
N SER A 77 -8.10 -14.21 -2.61
CA SER A 77 -9.52 -14.54 -2.45
C SER A 77 -10.32 -13.41 -1.78
N ASP A 78 -11.65 -13.42 -1.93
CA ASP A 78 -12.52 -12.45 -1.26
C ASP A 78 -12.47 -12.59 0.27
N GLY A 79 -12.31 -13.82 0.77
CA GLY A 79 -12.15 -14.09 2.20
C GLY A 79 -10.87 -13.47 2.76
N GLU A 80 -9.76 -13.57 2.04
CA GLU A 80 -8.50 -12.94 2.45
C GLU A 80 -8.57 -11.41 2.38
N LEU A 81 -9.20 -10.84 1.35
CA LEU A 81 -9.43 -9.39 1.28
C LEU A 81 -10.32 -8.90 2.42
N LEU A 82 -11.35 -9.65 2.78
CA LEU A 82 -12.21 -9.34 3.92
C LEU A 82 -11.43 -9.42 5.23
N ALA A 83 -10.61 -10.45 5.43
CA ALA A 83 -9.76 -10.58 6.60
C ALA A 83 -8.78 -9.41 6.74
N LEU A 84 -8.15 -8.97 5.64
CA LEU A 84 -7.31 -7.77 5.63
C LEU A 84 -8.12 -6.52 6.03
N ARG A 85 -9.31 -6.35 5.47
CA ARG A 85 -10.20 -5.24 5.81
C ARG A 85 -10.55 -5.27 7.30
N ASP A 86 -10.90 -6.41 7.85
CA ASP A 86 -11.24 -6.53 9.27
C ASP A 86 -10.02 -6.30 10.19
N GLY A 87 -8.81 -6.63 9.72
CA GLY A 87 -7.55 -6.29 10.37
C GLY A 87 -7.17 -4.79 10.32
N GLY A 88 -7.98 -3.94 9.68
CA GLY A 88 -7.77 -2.49 9.63
C GLY A 88 -7.13 -1.98 8.34
N ILE A 89 -6.94 -2.84 7.34
CA ILE A 89 -6.55 -2.41 5.99
C ILE A 89 -7.71 -1.68 5.33
N ARG A 90 -7.42 -0.56 4.64
CA ARG A 90 -8.42 0.24 3.92
C ARG A 90 -8.06 0.49 2.46
N GLY A 91 -6.98 -0.10 1.99
CA GLY A 91 -6.62 -0.06 0.58
C GLY A 91 -5.60 -1.11 0.20
N VAL A 92 -5.42 -1.29 -1.10
CA VAL A 92 -4.39 -2.15 -1.68
C VAL A 92 -3.49 -1.29 -2.56
N ARG A 93 -2.18 -1.49 -2.44
CA ARG A 93 -1.18 -0.76 -3.21
C ARG A 93 -0.61 -1.60 -4.34
N TYR A 94 -0.63 -1.06 -5.54
CA TYR A 94 0.23 -1.51 -6.63
C TYR A 94 1.47 -0.64 -6.73
N THR A 95 2.62 -1.27 -6.63
CA THR A 95 3.93 -0.62 -6.72
C THR A 95 4.71 -1.29 -7.83
N THR A 96 5.14 -0.59 -8.88
CA THR A 96 5.82 -1.18 -10.05
C THR A 96 7.31 -1.47 -9.82
N PRO A 97 7.81 -2.71 -9.68
CA PRO A 97 9.22 -2.98 -9.88
C PRO A 97 9.36 -3.29 -11.37
N HIS A 98 9.77 -2.30 -12.17
CA HIS A 98 10.10 -2.50 -13.58
C HIS A 98 8.95 -3.01 -14.46
N VAL A 99 8.12 -2.13 -15.04
CA VAL A 99 7.62 -2.47 -16.36
C VAL A 99 7.28 -1.28 -17.25
N ASP A 100 7.73 -1.41 -18.49
CA ASP A 100 7.16 -0.87 -19.73
C ASP A 100 5.61 -0.91 -19.69
N ALA A 101 4.96 0.06 -20.34
CA ALA A 101 3.52 0.35 -20.25
C ALA A 101 2.58 -0.79 -20.72
N ARG A 102 3.13 -1.97 -21.04
CA ARG A 102 2.43 -3.12 -21.64
C ARG A 102 2.23 -4.32 -20.69
N HIS A 103 2.52 -4.21 -19.39
CA HIS A 103 2.42 -5.36 -18.48
C HIS A 103 0.99 -5.64 -17.95
N PRO A 104 0.65 -6.89 -17.59
CA PRO A 104 -0.62 -7.32 -16.99
C PRO A 104 -1.08 -6.61 -15.70
N VAL A 105 -0.24 -5.77 -15.07
CA VAL A 105 -0.55 -5.07 -13.81
C VAL A 105 -1.80 -4.18 -13.93
N PHE A 106 -2.13 -3.69 -15.13
CA PHE A 106 -3.33 -2.88 -15.36
C PHE A 106 -4.62 -3.71 -15.35
N GLY A 107 -4.59 -4.92 -15.90
CA GLY A 107 -5.73 -5.85 -15.86
C GLY A 107 -6.05 -6.27 -14.43
N GLU A 108 -5.01 -6.47 -13.60
CA GLU A 108 -5.16 -6.79 -12.19
C GLU A 108 -5.82 -5.65 -11.40
N ALA A 109 -5.39 -4.41 -11.62
CA ALA A 109 -6.00 -3.23 -11.00
C ALA A 109 -7.50 -3.10 -11.36
N GLN A 110 -7.85 -3.32 -12.62
CA GLN A 110 -9.23 -3.29 -13.10
C GLN A 110 -10.07 -4.43 -12.50
N ALA A 111 -9.51 -5.63 -12.37
CA ALA A 111 -10.19 -6.78 -11.77
C ALA A 111 -10.40 -6.63 -10.26
N LEU A 112 -9.46 -5.99 -9.57
CA LEU A 112 -9.51 -5.82 -8.13
C LEU A 112 -10.40 -4.65 -7.69
N ALA A 113 -10.49 -3.58 -8.48
CA ALA A 113 -11.21 -2.35 -8.11
C ALA A 113 -12.68 -2.56 -7.67
N PRO A 114 -13.52 -3.38 -8.34
CA PRO A 114 -14.89 -3.65 -7.88
C PRO A 114 -14.94 -4.32 -6.50
N ARG A 115 -14.00 -5.23 -6.24
CA ARG A 115 -13.89 -5.96 -4.97
C ARG A 115 -13.49 -5.01 -3.84
N LEU A 116 -12.57 -4.08 -4.11
CA LEU A 116 -12.19 -3.02 -3.16
C LEU A 116 -13.36 -2.07 -2.89
N ALA A 117 -14.08 -1.65 -3.93
CA ALA A 117 -15.25 -0.78 -3.80
C ALA A 117 -16.33 -1.40 -2.91
N ALA A 118 -16.64 -2.68 -3.11
CA ALA A 118 -17.60 -3.43 -2.28
C ALA A 118 -17.21 -3.50 -0.79
N LEU A 119 -15.91 -3.39 -0.48
CA LEU A 119 -15.38 -3.39 0.88
C LEU A 119 -15.13 -1.96 1.42
N GLY A 120 -15.46 -0.91 0.66
CA GLY A 120 -15.14 0.46 1.02
C GLY A 120 -13.64 0.75 1.09
N MET A 121 -12.84 -0.02 0.35
CA MET A 121 -11.38 0.14 0.26
C MET A 121 -10.97 0.90 -1.01
N HIS A 122 -9.76 1.47 -0.99
CA HIS A 122 -9.20 2.22 -2.11
C HIS A 122 -8.07 1.47 -2.83
N LEU A 123 -7.82 1.85 -4.07
CA LEU A 123 -6.65 1.44 -4.83
C LEU A 123 -5.57 2.51 -4.72
N GLN A 124 -4.37 2.15 -4.25
CA GLN A 124 -3.23 3.06 -4.17
C GLN A 124 -2.20 2.73 -5.26
N LEU A 125 -1.81 3.73 -6.04
CA LEU A 125 -0.94 3.56 -7.21
C LEU A 125 0.36 4.33 -7.04
N HIS A 126 1.47 3.60 -7.08
CA HIS A 126 2.81 4.18 -7.17
C HIS A 126 3.35 4.01 -8.58
N TRP A 127 2.87 4.86 -9.48
CA TRP A 127 3.16 4.85 -10.92
C TRP A 127 3.89 6.11 -11.37
N THR A 128 4.49 6.07 -12.56
CA THR A 128 5.04 7.26 -13.23
C THR A 128 3.92 8.12 -13.81
N VAL A 129 4.21 9.40 -14.09
CA VAL A 129 3.27 10.31 -14.76
C VAL A 129 2.82 9.75 -16.12
N ASP A 130 3.72 9.18 -16.90
CA ASP A 130 3.40 8.60 -18.21
C ASP A 130 2.42 7.44 -18.11
N GLN A 131 2.57 6.58 -17.09
CA GLN A 131 1.62 5.51 -16.81
C GLN A 131 0.24 6.09 -16.43
N ILE A 132 0.21 7.13 -15.60
CA ILE A 132 -1.05 7.77 -15.19
C ILE A 132 -1.77 8.37 -16.41
N VAL A 133 -1.06 9.12 -17.26
CA VAL A 133 -1.65 9.75 -18.45
C VAL A 133 -2.11 8.70 -19.46
N THR A 134 -1.29 7.67 -19.72
CA THR A 134 -1.63 6.57 -20.65
C THR A 134 -2.91 5.86 -20.24
N HIS A 135 -3.18 5.77 -18.94
CA HIS A 135 -4.33 5.04 -18.40
C HIS A 135 -5.39 5.94 -17.76
N GLN A 136 -5.39 7.24 -18.05
CA GLN A 136 -6.29 8.21 -17.40
C GLN A 136 -7.77 7.82 -17.49
N ASP A 137 -8.21 7.35 -18.67
CA ASP A 137 -9.60 6.99 -18.89
C ASP A 137 -9.99 5.79 -18.02
N LEU A 138 -9.14 4.76 -17.96
CA LEU A 138 -9.36 3.63 -17.07
C LEU A 138 -9.47 4.09 -15.61
N LEU A 139 -8.51 4.90 -15.14
CA LEU A 139 -8.45 5.38 -13.77
C LEU A 139 -9.69 6.18 -13.36
N LEU A 140 -10.22 7.00 -14.27
CA LEU A 140 -11.44 7.79 -14.06
C LEU A 140 -12.71 6.93 -13.96
N HIS A 141 -12.70 5.70 -14.52
CA HIS A 141 -13.86 4.80 -14.54
C HIS A 141 -13.78 3.68 -13.50
N LEU A 142 -12.69 3.57 -12.71
CA LEU A 142 -12.62 2.56 -11.66
C LEU A 142 -13.69 2.83 -10.58
N PRO A 143 -14.39 1.79 -10.08
CA PRO A 143 -15.50 1.96 -9.14
C PRO A 143 -15.05 2.24 -7.69
N CYS A 144 -13.75 2.25 -7.42
CA CYS A 144 -13.19 2.53 -6.10
C CYS A 144 -12.42 3.85 -6.10
N THR A 145 -12.19 4.43 -4.93
CA THR A 145 -11.29 5.58 -4.81
C THR A 145 -9.88 5.20 -5.24
N VAL A 146 -9.26 6.04 -6.06
CA VAL A 146 -7.87 5.90 -6.48
C VAL A 146 -7.00 6.93 -5.76
N VAL A 147 -5.91 6.48 -5.15
CA VAL A 147 -4.91 7.32 -4.49
C VAL A 147 -3.62 7.25 -5.30
N ILE A 148 -3.11 8.40 -5.74
CA ILE A 148 -1.86 8.49 -6.49
C ILE A 148 -0.72 8.87 -5.54
N ASP A 149 0.30 8.01 -5.44
CA ASP A 149 1.46 8.25 -4.58
C ASP A 149 2.36 9.36 -5.11
N HIS A 150 3.03 10.04 -4.18
CA HIS A 150 4.21 10.88 -4.44
C HIS A 150 4.03 11.91 -5.56
N MET A 151 2.89 12.62 -5.56
CA MET A 151 2.55 13.63 -6.57
C MET A 151 2.64 13.08 -8.01
N GLY A 152 2.28 11.80 -8.21
CA GLY A 152 2.33 11.15 -9.52
C GLY A 152 3.74 10.92 -10.05
N ARG A 153 4.75 10.91 -9.16
CA ARG A 153 6.17 10.74 -9.53
C ARG A 153 6.60 11.73 -10.62
N LEU A 154 6.07 12.96 -10.54
CA LEU A 154 6.48 14.03 -11.44
C LEU A 154 8.01 14.18 -11.43
N PRO A 155 8.63 14.43 -12.59
CA PRO A 155 10.05 14.74 -12.64
C PRO A 155 10.32 15.97 -11.76
N LYS A 156 11.47 15.97 -11.08
CA LYS A 156 11.91 17.17 -10.36
C LYS A 156 12.06 18.29 -11.38
N SER A 157 11.51 19.46 -11.10
CA SER A 157 11.75 20.66 -11.90
C SER A 157 13.25 20.84 -12.06
N VAL A 158 13.70 20.92 -13.32
CA VAL A 158 15.09 21.18 -13.69
C VAL A 158 15.40 22.66 -13.51
#